data_AF-A0A5B9DBL5-F1
#
_entry.id   AF-A0A5B9DBL5-F1
#
_cell.length_a   1.000
_cell.length_b   1.000
_cell.length_c   1.000
_cell.angle_alpha   90.00
_cell.angle_beta   90.00
_cell.angle_gamma   90.00
#
_symmetry.space_group_name_H-M   'P 1'
#
loop_
_entity.id
_entity.type
_entity.pdbx_description
1 polymer ?
#
loop_
_entity_poly.entity_id
_entity_poly.type
_entity_poly.pdbx_seq_one_letter_code
_entity_poly.pdbx_strand_id
1 'polypeptide(L)' 'MGIAQQVAKILEIYGKQKNFTTIVLETNDDWISAIKLYEYCRYQEFAHFDGNIHLKKMI' A
#
# COMPACT_ATOMS: atom_id res chain seq x y z
N MET A 1 15.44 -3.68 6.28
CA MET A 1 14.15 -3.80 5.57
C MET A 1 13.39 -4.96 6.20
N GLY A 2 12.23 -4.69 6.81
CA GLY A 2 11.44 -5.70 7.56
C GLY A 2 10.61 -6.63 6.65
N ILE A 3 10.05 -7.71 7.20
CA ILE A 3 9.25 -8.70 6.44
C ILE A 3 8.10 -8.02 5.69
N ALA A 4 7.36 -7.14 6.34
CA ALA A 4 6.23 -6.46 5.73
C ALA A 4 6.63 -5.59 4.51
N GLN A 5 7.79 -4.93 4.58
CA GLN A 5 8.35 -4.16 3.46
C GLN A 5 8.79 -5.07 2.31
N GLN A 6 9.31 -6.26 2.62
CA GLN A 6 9.66 -7.25 1.59
C GLN A 6 8.42 -7.80 0.89
N VAL A 7 7.36 -8.09 1.64
CA VAL A 7 6.07 -8.53 1.08
C VAL A 7 5.50 -7.47 0.15
N ALA A 8 5.46 -6.20 0.57
CA ALA A 8 5.02 -5.09 -0.30
C ALA A 8 5.83 -5.02 -1.59
N LYS A 9 7.17 -5.12 -1.51
CA LYS A 9 8.04 -5.11 -2.68
C LYS A 9 7.81 -6.30 -3.62
N ILE A 10 7.57 -7.50 -3.07
CA ILE A 10 7.28 -8.70 -3.88
C ILE A 10 5.96 -8.51 -4.64
N LEU A 11 4.94 -7.95 -3.99
CA LEU A 11 3.66 -7.64 -4.65
C LEU A 11 3.84 -6.62 -5.79
N GLU A 12 4.65 -5.59 -5.58
CA GLU A 12 4.97 -4.60 -6.63
C GLU A 12 5.68 -5.24 -7.83
N ILE A 13 6.67 -6.12 -7.58
CA ILE A 13 7.37 -6.85 -8.64
C ILE A 13 6.41 -7.77 -9.41
N TYR A 14 5.59 -8.53 -8.68
CA TYR A 14 4.60 -9.42 -9.28
C TYR A 14 3.59 -8.63 -10.11
N GLY A 15 3.13 -7.48 -9.61
CA GLY A 15 2.21 -6.61 -10.32
C GLY A 15 2.77 -6.13 -11.66
N LYS A 16 4.03 -5.67 -11.68
CA LYS A 16 4.74 -5.27 -12.90
C LYS A 16 4.83 -6.42 -13.91
N GLN A 17 5.15 -7.64 -13.45
CA GLN A 17 5.22 -8.83 -14.32
C GLN A 17 3.87 -9.18 -14.95
N LYS A 18 2.76 -8.76 -14.35
CA LYS A 18 1.40 -8.93 -14.86
C LYS A 18 0.88 -7.72 -15.63
N ASN A 19 1.73 -6.73 -15.90
CA ASN A 19 1.38 -5.48 -16.58
C ASN A 19 0.33 -4.63 -15.83
N PHE A 20 0.26 -4.76 -14.50
CA PHE A 20 -0.49 -3.81 -13.69
C PHE A 20 0.33 -2.53 -13.51
N THR A 21 -0.35 -1.39 -13.52
CA THR A 21 0.27 -0.05 -13.41
C THR A 21 0.05 0.57 -12.04
N THR A 22 -0.82 0.01 -11.20
CA THR A 22 -1.18 0.55 -9.89
C THR A 22 -1.56 -0.57 -8.93
N ILE A 23 -1.11 -0.45 -7.69
CA ILE A 23 -1.62 -1.21 -6.55
C ILE A 23 -2.48 -0.30 -5.70
N VAL A 24 -3.62 -0.80 -5.23
CA VAL A 24 -4.51 -0.16 -4.27
C VAL A 24 -4.55 -1.02 -3.01
N LEU A 25 -4.46 -0.36 -1.86
CA LEU A 25 -4.52 -0.93 -0.52
C LEU A 25 -5.59 -0.21 0.28
N GLU A 26 -6.21 -0.93 1.21
CA GLU A 26 -7.19 -0.40 2.16
C GLU A 26 -6.73 -0.74 3.58
N THR A 27 -6.90 0.20 4.49
CA THR A 27 -6.72 0.00 5.93
C THR A 27 -7.73 0.85 6.69
N ASN A 28 -7.69 0.83 8.02
CA ASN A 28 -8.56 1.65 8.86
C ASN A 28 -7.75 2.62 9.72
N ASP A 29 -8.41 3.66 10.21
CA ASP A 29 -7.82 4.75 10.97
C ASP A 29 -7.11 4.29 12.26
N ASP A 30 -7.59 3.19 12.85
CA ASP A 30 -7.04 2.65 14.09
C ASP A 30 -5.73 1.88 13.86
N TRP A 31 -5.46 1.43 12.63
CA TRP A 31 -4.28 0.63 12.32
C TRP A 31 -3.06 1.47 11.94
N ILE A 32 -2.66 2.36 12.86
CA ILE A 32 -1.58 3.34 12.70
C ILE A 32 -0.28 2.73 12.17
N SER A 33 0.06 1.51 12.59
CA SER A 33 1.29 0.83 12.13
C SER A 33 1.23 0.40 10.67
N ALA A 34 0.05 0.01 10.16
CA ALA A 34 -0.16 -0.32 8.76
C ALA A 34 -0.10 0.95 7.89
N ILE A 35 -0.76 2.03 8.32
CA ILE A 35 -0.72 3.34 7.65
C ILE A 35 0.75 3.79 7.44
N LYS A 36 1.53 3.84 8.53
CA LYS A 36 2.95 4.23 8.48
C LYS A 36 3.80 3.32 7.61
N LEU A 37 3.49 2.01 7.60
CA LEU A 37 4.18 1.06 6.73
C LEU A 37 3.92 1.39 5.25
N TYR A 38 2.66 1.65 4.88
CA TYR A 38 2.29 1.94 3.49
C TYR A 38 2.86 3.29 3.03
N GLU A 39 2.80 4.32 3.87
CA GLU A 39 3.46 5.61 3.64
C GLU A 39 4.97 5.44 3.42
N TYR A 40 5.63 4.66 4.28
CA TYR A 40 7.06 4.33 4.13
C TYR A 40 7.33 3.60 2.81
N CYS A 41 6.43 2.72 2.38
CA CYS A 41 6.49 2.06 1.08
C CYS A 41 6.10 2.97 -0.10
N ARG A 42 5.84 4.26 0.15
CA ARG A 42 5.46 5.29 -0.84
C ARG A 42 4.09 5.06 -1.48
N TYR A 43 3.17 4.43 -0.76
CA TYR A 43 1.76 4.49 -1.11
C TYR A 43 1.20 5.85 -0.68
N GLN A 44 0.32 6.40 -1.50
CA GLN A 44 -0.31 7.69 -1.29
C GLN A 44 -1.80 7.49 -1.06
N GLU A 45 -2.32 8.08 0.01
CA GLU A 45 -3.76 8.16 0.22
C GLU A 45 -4.44 8.85 -0.97
N PHE A 46 -5.58 8.32 -1.41
CA PHE A 46 -6.40 8.95 -2.43
C PHE A 46 -7.89 9.01 -2.06
N ALA A 47 -8.31 8.32 -1.00
CA ALA A 47 -9.65 8.43 -0.44
C ALA A 47 -9.64 8.05 1.04
N HIS A 48 -10.49 8.72 1.82
CA HIS A 48 -10.73 8.44 3.23
C HIS A 48 -12.21 8.65 3.52
N PHE A 49 -12.91 7.58 3.87
CA PHE A 49 -14.33 7.62 4.22
C PHE A 49 -14.69 6.44 5.12
N ASP A 50 -15.67 6.65 6.00
CA ASP A 50 -16.20 5.64 6.92
C ASP A 50 -15.12 4.95 7.79
N GLY A 51 -14.07 5.68 8.17
CA GLY A 51 -12.96 5.15 8.96
C GLY A 51 -11.96 4.28 8.19
N ASN A 52 -12.11 4.19 6.86
CA ASN A 52 -11.20 3.47 5.98
C ASN A 52 -10.32 4.43 5.19
N ILE A 53 -9.04 4.09 5.09
CA ILE A 53 -8.02 4.81 4.34
C ILE A 53 -7.64 3.97 3.13
N HIS A 54 -7.79 4.56 1.94
CA HIS A 54 -7.41 3.94 0.69
C HIS A 54 -6.13 4.56 0.16
N LEU A 55 -5.10 3.74 -0.03
CA LEU A 55 -3.80 4.16 -0.54
C LEU A 55 -3.49 3.51 -1.87
N LYS A 56 -2.80 4.23 -2.76
CA LYS A 56 -2.38 3.73 -4.06
C LYS A 56 -0.89 3.98 -4.31
N LYS A 57 -0.29 3.14 -5.14
CA LYS A 57 1.05 3.34 -5.66
C LYS A 57 1.12 2.92 -7.12
N MET A 58 1.67 3.79 -7.96
CA MET A 58 2.03 3.40 -9.32
C MET A 58 3.26 2.49 -9.28
N ILE A 59 3.18 1.36 -9.98
CA ILE A 59 4.20 0.32 -10.02
C ILE A 59 4.67 0.09 -11.45
#